data_AF-A0A1V5FXH5-F1
#
_entry.id   AF-A0A1V5FXH5-F1
#
_cell.length_a   1.000
_cell.length_b   1.000
_cell.length_c   1.000
_cell.angle_alpha   90.00
_cell.angle_beta   90.00
_cell.angle_gamma   90.00
#
_symmetry.space_group_name_H-M   'P 1'
#
loop_
_entity.id
_entity.type
_entity.pdbx_description
1 polymer ?
#
loop_
_entity_poly.entity_id
_entity_poly.type
_entity_poly.pdbx_seq_one_letter_code
_entity_poly.pdbx_strand_id
1 'polypeptide(L)'
;MDTRQHKNYLYEQVARIGKALCSSKRLELLELLTQGEKPVETLAQQAAIDLRLCSAHLRALREARLVQTQRAGKHVFYRLASDEVALLWVTLRDSAERHLLELQLAMQQLGSHSTSLTREDRMSLMHRAQRGEITVIDVRPATEYSCAHLPFARSLPLSELRLRIDELPRDQTVVAYCRGPFCVMSDQAVELLREHGFMAEKLSDGINEWRAAGLALEVPSPAPTRPNHARTSSRRMS
;
A
#
# COMPACT_ATOMS: atom_id res chain seq x y z
N MET A 1 38.71 19.30 10.47
CA MET A 1 38.10 18.03 10.91
C MET A 1 39.04 16.93 10.45
N ASP A 2 39.53 16.07 11.35
CA ASP A 2 40.39 14.94 10.96
C ASP A 2 39.62 14.00 10.01
N THR A 3 40.30 13.41 9.01
CA THR A 3 39.72 12.49 8.03
C THR A 3 38.94 11.35 8.70
N ARG A 4 39.40 10.85 9.87
CA ARG A 4 38.64 9.87 10.66
C ARG A 4 37.37 10.46 11.27
N GLN A 5 37.43 11.64 11.86
CA GLN A 5 36.26 12.31 12.44
C GLN A 5 35.20 12.58 11.36
N HIS A 6 35.61 13.03 10.18
CA HIS A 6 34.69 13.26 9.06
C HIS A 6 33.99 11.96 8.64
N LYS A 7 34.74 10.85 8.50
CA LYS A 7 34.14 9.53 8.19
C LYS A 7 33.15 9.08 9.26
N ASN A 8 33.48 9.24 10.55
CA ASN A 8 32.58 8.88 11.64
C ASN A 8 31.24 9.64 11.54
N TYR A 9 31.31 10.96 11.30
CA TYR A 9 30.12 11.78 11.10
C TYR A 9 29.25 11.31 9.93
N LEU A 10 29.86 10.91 8.80
CA LEU A 10 29.14 10.37 7.65
C LEU A 10 28.36 9.09 8.03
N TYR A 11 29.01 8.14 8.73
CA TYR A 11 28.34 6.93 9.18
C TYR A 11 27.27 7.20 10.24
N GLU A 12 27.46 8.20 11.11
CA GLU A 12 26.42 8.64 12.04
C GLU A 12 25.18 9.16 11.32
N GLN A 13 25.34 9.89 10.20
CA GLN A 13 24.20 10.33 9.40
C GLN A 13 23.42 9.15 8.81
N VAL A 14 24.11 8.12 8.32
CA VAL A 14 23.46 6.89 7.82
C VAL A 14 22.78 6.14 8.98
N ALA A 15 23.44 6.03 10.13
CA ALA A 15 22.90 5.34 11.31
C ALA A 15 21.61 5.99 11.84
N ARG A 16 21.39 7.30 11.62
CA ARG A 16 20.12 7.96 11.96
C ARG A 16 18.93 7.36 11.22
N ILE A 17 19.11 6.94 9.96
CA ILE A 17 18.08 6.24 9.19
C ILE A 17 17.82 4.86 9.82
N GLY A 18 18.87 4.08 10.08
CA GLY A 18 18.76 2.78 10.74
C GLY A 18 18.02 2.88 12.08
N LYS A 19 18.41 3.83 12.94
CA LYS A 19 17.74 4.11 14.23
C LYS A 19 16.27 4.48 14.06
N ALA A 20 15.91 5.16 12.97
CA ALA A 20 14.52 5.47 12.65
C ALA A 20 13.70 4.22 12.29
N LEU A 21 14.34 3.25 11.65
CA LEU A 21 13.73 2.00 11.18
C LEU A 21 13.71 0.88 12.24
N CYS A 22 14.56 0.93 13.27
CA CYS A 22 14.57 -0.03 14.38
C CYS A 22 13.35 0.13 15.30
N SER A 23 12.15 -0.12 14.79
CA SER A 23 10.88 -0.17 15.53
C SER A 23 9.80 -0.75 14.62
N SER A 24 9.17 -1.84 15.06
CA SER A 24 8.10 -2.52 14.33
C SER A 24 6.98 -1.57 13.91
N LYS A 25 6.53 -0.69 14.82
CA LYS A 25 5.46 0.27 14.52
C LYS A 25 5.86 1.37 13.55
N ARG A 26 7.13 1.79 13.51
CA ARG A 26 7.59 2.74 12.47
C ARG A 26 7.65 2.08 11.10
N LEU A 27 8.07 0.81 11.03
CA LEU A 27 8.04 0.03 9.79
C LEU A 27 6.61 -0.17 9.28
N GLU A 28 5.67 -0.51 10.18
CA GLU A 28 4.25 -0.61 9.84
C GLU A 28 3.66 0.72 9.35
N LEU A 29 3.99 1.85 10.00
CA LEU A 29 3.57 3.17 9.54
C LEU A 29 4.15 3.53 8.16
N LEU A 30 5.39 3.12 7.85
CA LEU A 30 5.95 3.29 6.51
C LEU A 30 5.17 2.47 5.48
N GLU A 31 4.91 1.19 5.75
CA GLU A 31 4.06 0.32 4.90
C GLU A 31 2.68 0.94 4.67
N LEU A 32 2.02 1.50 5.69
CA LEU A 32 0.74 2.18 5.51
C LEU A 32 0.87 3.42 4.63
N LEU A 33 1.94 4.20 4.78
CA LEU A 33 2.18 5.42 4.00
C LEU A 33 2.58 5.15 2.55
N THR A 34 3.04 3.95 2.19
CA THR A 34 3.25 3.59 0.78
C THR A 34 1.92 3.47 0.02
N GLN A 35 0.82 3.25 0.75
CA GLN A 35 -0.54 3.12 0.22
C GLN A 35 -1.24 4.49 0.05
N GLY A 36 -0.49 5.59 0.04
CA GLY A 36 -1.00 6.96 -0.06
C GLY A 36 -0.95 7.74 1.24
N GLU A 37 -1.05 9.07 1.12
CA GLU A 37 -0.97 10.00 2.25
C GLU A 37 -2.16 9.87 3.20
N LYS A 38 -1.90 9.98 4.51
CA LYS A 38 -2.90 9.72 5.55
C LYS A 38 -2.77 10.70 6.71
N PRO A 39 -3.88 11.11 7.35
CA PRO A 39 -3.82 11.85 8.59
C PRO A 39 -3.40 10.93 9.75
N VAL A 40 -2.93 11.53 10.84
CA VAL A 40 -2.39 10.77 11.99
C VAL A 40 -3.44 9.86 12.64
N GLU A 41 -4.71 10.26 12.63
CA GLU A 41 -5.83 9.52 13.18
C GLU A 41 -6.04 8.19 12.42
N THR A 42 -6.00 8.23 11.09
CA THR A 42 -6.12 7.02 10.25
C THR A 42 -4.92 6.10 10.46
N LEU A 43 -3.71 6.64 10.56
CA LEU A 43 -2.50 5.87 10.81
C LEU A 43 -2.52 5.18 12.19
N ALA A 44 -2.96 5.90 13.23
CA ALA A 44 -3.11 5.35 14.57
C ALA A 44 -4.13 4.21 14.60
N GLN A 45 -5.28 4.40 13.94
CA GLN A 45 -6.32 3.38 13.82
C GLN A 45 -5.82 2.14 13.07
N GLN A 46 -5.21 2.32 11.89
CA GLN A 46 -4.75 1.21 11.05
C GLN A 46 -3.59 0.42 11.69
N ALA A 47 -2.68 1.10 12.41
CA ALA A 47 -1.58 0.46 13.12
C ALA A 47 -1.96 -0.07 14.52
N ALA A 48 -3.23 0.08 14.92
CA ALA A 48 -3.77 -0.31 16.21
C ALA A 48 -2.95 0.22 17.41
N ILE A 49 -2.62 1.51 17.39
CA ILE A 49 -1.88 2.21 18.46
C ILE A 49 -2.57 3.52 18.84
N ASP A 50 -2.31 4.03 20.04
CA ASP A 50 -2.87 5.30 20.46
C ASP A 50 -2.28 6.50 19.68
N LEU A 51 -3.04 7.58 19.62
CA LEU A 51 -2.71 8.77 18.84
C LEU A 51 -1.39 9.45 19.27
N ARG A 52 -1.09 9.42 20.58
CA ARG A 52 0.13 10.03 21.13
C ARG A 52 1.35 9.21 20.72
N LEU A 53 1.28 7.89 20.83
CA LEU A 53 2.34 6.99 20.38
C LEU A 53 2.55 7.08 18.86
N CYS A 54 1.47 7.10 18.08
CA CYS A 54 1.55 7.29 16.62
C CYS A 54 2.25 8.60 16.27
N SER A 55 1.86 9.71 16.90
CA SER A 55 2.48 11.03 16.71
C SER A 55 3.98 11.02 17.06
N ALA A 56 4.38 10.31 18.13
CA ALA A 56 5.78 10.18 18.51
C ALA A 56 6.58 9.39 17.45
N HIS A 57 6.03 8.30 16.92
CA HIS A 57 6.65 7.54 15.84
C HIS A 57 6.81 8.35 14.55
N LEU A 58 5.75 9.06 14.13
CA LEU A 58 5.79 9.92 12.95
C LEU A 58 6.76 11.09 13.11
N ARG A 59 6.88 11.65 14.32
CA ARG A 59 7.90 12.66 14.62
C ARG A 59 9.31 12.10 14.43
N ALA A 60 9.60 10.91 14.95
CA ALA A 60 10.91 10.27 14.79
C ALA A 60 11.24 9.97 13.33
N LEU A 61 10.26 9.49 12.54
CA LEU A 61 10.41 9.28 11.10
C LEU A 61 10.68 10.60 10.36
N ARG A 62 9.99 11.68 10.75
CA ARG A 62 10.17 13.02 10.16
C ARG A 62 11.53 13.64 10.50
N GLU A 63 12.00 13.47 11.73
CA GLU A 63 13.34 13.91 12.17
C GLU A 63 14.46 13.17 11.40
N ALA A 64 14.19 11.94 10.96
CA ALA A 64 15.03 11.16 10.06
C ALA A 64 14.76 11.43 8.57
N ARG A 65 13.85 12.35 8.23
CA ARG A 65 13.48 12.74 6.85
C ARG A 65 12.89 11.60 6.00
N LEU A 66 12.37 10.54 6.62
CA LEU A 66 11.70 9.43 5.92
C LEU A 66 10.25 9.74 5.55
N VAL A 67 9.62 10.67 6.27
CA VAL A 67 8.26 11.14 6.00
C VAL A 67 8.21 12.67 5.98
N GLN A 68 7.23 13.19 5.24
CA GLN A 68 6.91 14.61 5.16
C GLN A 68 5.48 14.85 5.63
N THR A 69 5.18 16.11 5.96
CA THR A 69 3.84 16.53 6.37
C THR A 69 3.33 17.62 5.45
N GLN A 70 2.05 17.53 5.09
CA GLN A 70 1.33 18.57 4.36
C GLN A 70 0.09 18.96 5.16
N ARG A 71 -0.14 20.27 5.31
CA ARG A 71 -1.37 20.77 5.95
C ARG A 71 -2.44 20.90 4.87
N ALA A 72 -3.61 20.30 5.12
CA ALA A 72 -4.80 20.45 4.29
C ALA A 72 -5.97 20.85 5.20
N GLY A 73 -6.28 22.15 5.22
CA GLY A 73 -7.26 22.72 6.13
C GLY A 73 -6.86 22.51 7.60
N LYS A 74 -7.73 21.86 8.37
CA LYS A 74 -7.51 21.58 9.80
C LYS A 74 -6.65 20.33 10.06
N HIS A 75 -6.40 19.51 9.05
CA HIS A 75 -5.71 18.24 9.19
C HIS A 75 -4.26 18.31 8.70
N VAL A 76 -3.40 17.49 9.31
CA VAL A 76 -2.02 17.27 8.88
C VAL A 76 -1.93 15.88 8.30
N PHE A 77 -1.60 15.80 7.01
CA PHE A 77 -1.38 14.56 6.29
C PHE A 77 0.10 14.22 6.30
N TYR A 78 0.40 12.95 6.47
CA TYR A 78 1.74 12.38 6.36
C TYR A 78 1.85 11.63 5.05
N ARG A 79 3.02 11.71 4.43
CA ARG A 79 3.40 10.97 3.22
C ARG A 79 4.86 10.54 3.31
N LEU A 80 5.25 9.52 2.55
CA LEU A 80 6.68 9.21 2.38
C LEU A 80 7.43 10.39 1.78
N ALA A 81 8.70 10.53 2.13
CA ALA A 81 9.52 11.61 1.58
C ALA A 81 9.86 11.42 0.09
N SER A 82 9.95 10.17 -0.37
CA SER A 82 10.23 9.78 -1.75
C SER A 82 9.88 8.30 -1.98
N ASP A 83 9.83 7.87 -3.24
CA ASP A 83 9.68 6.46 -3.62
C ASP A 83 10.87 5.59 -3.15
N GLU A 84 12.06 6.18 -2.98
CA GLU A 84 13.24 5.50 -2.44
C GLU A 84 13.00 5.00 -1.01
N VAL A 85 12.20 5.72 -0.21
CA VAL A 85 11.82 5.27 1.14
C VAL A 85 10.94 4.02 1.06
N ALA A 86 10.03 3.94 0.08
CA ALA A 86 9.23 2.74 -0.15
C ALA A 86 10.12 1.56 -0.57
N LEU A 87 11.08 1.80 -1.47
CA LEU A 87 12.04 0.77 -1.90
C LEU A 87 12.93 0.29 -0.76
N LEU A 88 13.38 1.19 0.12
CA LEU A 88 14.16 0.85 1.30
C LEU A 88 13.39 -0.09 2.23
N TRP A 89 12.09 0.18 2.43
CA TRP A 89 11.22 -0.69 3.21
C TRP A 89 11.10 -2.09 2.60
N VAL A 90 10.79 -2.19 1.30
CA VAL A 90 10.72 -3.48 0.58
C VAL A 90 12.04 -4.24 0.70
N THR A 91 13.16 -3.56 0.45
CA THR A 91 14.50 -4.17 0.53
C THR A 91 14.82 -4.70 1.92
N LEU A 92 14.47 -3.94 2.96
CA LEU A 92 14.67 -4.34 4.36
C LEU A 92 13.81 -5.57 4.70
N ARG A 93 12.53 -5.55 4.32
CA ARG A 93 11.60 -6.66 4.57
C ARG A 93 12.03 -7.92 3.85
N ASP A 94 12.36 -7.83 2.57
CA ASP A 94 12.79 -8.99 1.77
C ASP A 94 14.13 -9.56 2.26
N SER A 95 15.02 -8.69 2.75
CA SER A 95 16.25 -9.13 3.41
C SER A 95 15.95 -9.87 4.72
N ALA A 96 15.04 -9.35 5.55
CA ALA A 96 14.59 -10.02 6.76
C ALA A 96 13.96 -11.38 6.45
N GLU A 97 13.09 -11.46 5.44
CA GLU A 97 12.46 -12.72 5.02
C GLU A 97 13.49 -13.73 4.52
N ARG A 98 14.53 -13.29 3.80
CA ARG A 98 15.60 -14.20 3.32
C ARG A 98 16.50 -14.72 4.42
N HIS A 99 16.70 -13.96 5.49
CA HIS A 99 17.71 -14.27 6.52
C HIS A 99 17.12 -14.78 7.84
N LEU A 100 15.87 -14.49 8.16
CA LEU A 100 15.24 -14.81 9.44
C LEU A 100 14.22 -15.94 9.26
N LEU A 101 14.58 -17.15 9.67
CA LEU A 101 13.72 -18.34 9.57
C LEU A 101 12.42 -18.15 10.36
N GLU A 102 12.48 -17.49 11.52
CA GLU A 102 11.31 -17.20 12.36
C GLU A 102 10.28 -16.36 11.61
N LEU A 103 10.74 -15.40 10.80
CA LEU A 103 9.85 -14.59 9.98
C LEU A 103 9.23 -15.43 8.85
N GLN A 104 10.02 -16.26 8.17
CA GLN A 104 9.50 -17.16 7.14
C GLN A 104 8.40 -18.08 7.68
N LEU A 105 8.63 -18.69 8.85
CA LEU A 105 7.66 -19.56 9.51
C LEU A 105 6.41 -18.79 9.93
N ALA A 106 6.56 -17.57 10.49
CA ALA A 106 5.43 -16.72 10.83
C ALA A 106 4.59 -16.33 9.60
N MET A 107 5.23 -16.03 8.47
CA MET A 107 4.54 -15.72 7.21
C MET A 107 3.78 -16.92 6.64
N GLN A 108 4.33 -18.12 6.77
CA GLN A 108 3.63 -19.35 6.37
C GLN A 108 2.38 -19.62 7.22
N GLN A 109 2.38 -19.21 8.49
CA GLN A 109 1.22 -19.33 9.39
C GLN A 109 0.16 -18.24 9.18
N LEU A 110 0.55 -17.07 8.65
CA LEU A 110 -0.35 -15.97 8.31
C LEU A 110 -1.25 -16.29 7.10
N GLY A 111 -0.75 -17.08 6.15
CA GLY A 111 -1.56 -17.61 5.05
C GLY A 111 -2.51 -18.69 5.56
N SER A 112 -3.76 -18.67 5.10
CA SER A 112 -4.64 -19.82 5.36
C SER A 112 -4.00 -21.07 4.74
N HIS A 113 -4.08 -22.23 5.40
CA HIS A 113 -3.61 -23.51 4.85
C HIS A 113 -4.26 -23.87 3.49
N SER A 114 -5.33 -23.16 3.11
CA SER A 114 -6.06 -23.35 1.87
C SER A 114 -5.62 -22.38 0.76
N THR A 115 -5.09 -21.19 1.07
CA THR A 115 -4.85 -20.14 0.05
C THR A 115 -3.82 -20.60 -0.98
N SER A 116 -4.22 -20.71 -2.25
CA SER A 116 -3.27 -20.95 -3.34
C SER A 116 -2.67 -19.60 -3.74
N LEU A 117 -1.34 -19.51 -3.67
CA LEU A 117 -0.60 -18.39 -4.24
C LEU A 117 -0.57 -18.53 -5.76
N THR A 118 -0.72 -17.41 -6.46
CA THR A 118 -0.48 -17.35 -7.91
C THR A 118 0.95 -17.78 -8.20
N ARG A 119 1.13 -18.78 -9.06
CA ARG A 119 2.46 -19.31 -9.43
C ARG A 119 3.11 -18.57 -10.61
N GLU A 120 2.39 -17.62 -11.19
CA GLU A 120 2.79 -16.90 -12.39
C GLU A 120 3.60 -15.65 -12.05
N ASP A 121 4.48 -15.25 -12.98
CA ASP A 121 5.18 -13.98 -12.88
C ASP A 121 4.25 -12.79 -13.16
N ARG A 122 4.70 -11.60 -12.76
CA ARG A 122 3.93 -10.35 -12.83
C ARG A 122 3.44 -10.02 -14.24
N MET A 123 4.28 -10.25 -15.26
CA MET A 123 3.98 -9.88 -16.64
C MET A 123 2.95 -10.84 -17.25
N SER A 124 3.11 -12.13 -17.03
CA SER A 124 2.16 -13.16 -17.46
C SER A 124 0.78 -12.92 -16.85
N LEU A 125 0.72 -12.61 -15.55
CA LEU A 125 -0.53 -12.29 -14.85
C LEU A 125 -1.26 -11.09 -15.49
N MET A 126 -0.53 -10.00 -15.76
CA MET A 126 -1.12 -8.79 -16.36
C MET A 126 -1.59 -9.03 -17.80
N HIS A 127 -0.89 -9.84 -18.59
CA HIS A 127 -1.34 -10.21 -19.94
C HIS A 127 -2.65 -11.00 -19.93
N ARG A 128 -2.82 -11.93 -18.97
CA ARG A 128 -4.09 -12.67 -18.79
C ARG A 128 -5.21 -11.74 -18.35
N ALA A 129 -4.93 -10.83 -17.42
CA ALA A 129 -5.90 -9.83 -16.96
C ALA A 129 -6.35 -8.92 -18.11
N GLN A 130 -5.42 -8.44 -18.94
CA GLN A 130 -5.71 -7.63 -20.13
C GLN A 130 -6.60 -8.35 -21.15
N ARG A 131 -6.40 -9.67 -21.31
CA ARG A 131 -7.20 -10.52 -22.21
C ARG A 131 -8.56 -10.94 -21.63
N GLY A 132 -8.84 -10.59 -20.37
CA GLY A 132 -10.07 -10.99 -19.68
C GLY A 132 -10.13 -12.47 -19.32
N GLU A 133 -8.98 -13.14 -19.21
CA GLU A 133 -8.90 -14.56 -18.82
C GLU A 133 -8.94 -14.75 -17.31
N ILE A 134 -8.59 -13.70 -16.57
CA ILE A 134 -8.67 -13.62 -15.11
C ILE A 134 -9.25 -12.28 -14.70
N THR A 135 -9.83 -12.24 -13.51
CA THR A 135 -10.26 -11.01 -12.87
C THR A 135 -9.34 -10.68 -11.70
N VAL A 136 -8.58 -9.59 -11.80
CA VAL A 136 -7.72 -9.11 -10.70
C VAL A 136 -8.51 -8.13 -9.83
N ILE A 137 -8.57 -8.36 -8.53
CA ILE A 137 -9.25 -7.49 -7.56
C ILE A 137 -8.29 -6.93 -6.51
N ASP A 138 -8.42 -5.64 -6.27
CA ASP A 138 -7.80 -4.96 -5.14
C ASP A 138 -8.77 -4.95 -3.95
N VAL A 139 -8.36 -5.58 -2.85
CA VAL A 139 -9.21 -5.71 -1.67
C VAL A 139 -8.90 -4.68 -0.58
N ARG A 140 -7.97 -3.75 -0.84
CA ARG A 140 -7.64 -2.63 0.04
C ARG A 140 -8.83 -1.64 0.11
N PRO A 141 -8.84 -0.72 1.10
CA PRO A 141 -9.79 0.40 1.12
C PRO A 141 -9.78 1.17 -0.20
N ALA A 142 -10.94 1.62 -0.67
CA ALA A 142 -11.08 2.35 -1.93
C ALA A 142 -10.20 3.62 -2.01
N THR A 143 -9.91 4.24 -0.87
CA THR A 143 -8.98 5.36 -0.77
C THR A 143 -7.55 4.98 -1.16
N GLU A 144 -7.10 3.77 -0.83
CA GLU A 144 -5.75 3.26 -1.18
C GLU A 144 -5.69 2.86 -2.65
N TYR A 145 -6.72 2.19 -3.18
CA TYR A 145 -6.85 1.90 -4.61
C TYR A 145 -6.79 3.20 -5.44
N SER A 146 -7.47 4.24 -4.97
CA SER A 146 -7.51 5.53 -5.66
C SER A 146 -6.17 6.27 -5.67
N CYS A 147 -5.25 5.93 -4.76
CA CYS A 147 -3.91 6.51 -4.76
C CYS A 147 -2.97 5.83 -5.77
N ALA A 148 -3.07 4.51 -5.93
CA ALA A 148 -2.40 3.72 -6.95
C ALA A 148 -2.86 2.26 -6.85
N HIS A 149 -2.95 1.55 -7.97
CA HIS A 149 -3.32 0.13 -8.04
C HIS A 149 -2.61 -0.58 -9.20
N LEU A 150 -2.67 -1.91 -9.22
CA LEU A 150 -2.11 -2.70 -10.31
C LEU A 150 -2.91 -2.49 -11.61
N PRO A 151 -2.27 -2.52 -12.78
CA PRO A 151 -2.98 -2.44 -14.05
C PRO A 151 -4.11 -3.47 -14.19
N PHE A 152 -5.21 -3.06 -14.81
CA PHE A 152 -6.41 -3.90 -15.02
C PHE A 152 -7.12 -4.38 -13.74
N ALA A 153 -6.68 -3.96 -12.55
CA ALA A 153 -7.30 -4.35 -11.30
C ALA A 153 -8.63 -3.61 -11.05
N ARG A 154 -9.63 -4.33 -10.53
CA ARG A 154 -10.90 -3.77 -10.08
C ARG A 154 -10.87 -3.49 -8.57
N SER A 155 -11.36 -2.32 -8.14
CA SER A 155 -11.54 -2.03 -6.72
C SER A 155 -12.73 -2.81 -6.14
N LEU A 156 -12.44 -3.75 -5.25
CA LEU A 156 -13.45 -4.52 -4.51
C LEU A 156 -13.00 -4.70 -3.05
N PRO A 157 -13.10 -3.64 -2.22
CA PRO A 157 -12.61 -3.64 -0.85
C PRO A 157 -13.16 -4.82 -0.04
N LEU A 158 -12.35 -5.43 0.82
CA LEU A 158 -12.76 -6.60 1.60
C LEU A 158 -14.06 -6.37 2.40
N SER A 159 -14.24 -5.16 2.95
CA SER A 159 -15.46 -4.77 3.69
C SER A 159 -16.73 -4.76 2.85
N GLU A 160 -16.60 -4.63 1.53
CA GLU A 160 -17.72 -4.59 0.57
C GLU A 160 -17.84 -5.88 -0.24
N LEU A 161 -16.81 -6.73 -0.22
CA LEU A 161 -16.68 -7.91 -1.08
C LEU A 161 -17.90 -8.82 -0.99
N ARG A 162 -18.41 -9.11 0.22
CA ARG A 162 -19.59 -9.95 0.39
C ARG A 162 -20.85 -9.36 -0.26
N LEU A 163 -21.01 -8.04 -0.23
CA LEU A 163 -22.19 -7.36 -0.78
C LEU A 163 -22.12 -7.21 -2.31
N ARG A 164 -20.90 -7.20 -2.85
CA ARG A 164 -20.61 -6.92 -4.27
C ARG A 164 -20.08 -8.16 -5.00
N ILE A 165 -20.20 -9.34 -4.40
CA ILE A 165 -19.60 -10.57 -4.92
C ILE A 165 -20.19 -10.98 -6.28
N ASP A 166 -21.45 -10.61 -6.52
CA ASP A 166 -22.14 -10.89 -7.79
C ASP A 166 -21.66 -10.01 -8.95
N GLU A 167 -20.81 -9.00 -8.71
CA GLU A 167 -20.13 -8.24 -9.77
C GLU A 167 -18.98 -9.03 -10.43
N LEU A 168 -18.60 -10.19 -9.88
CA LEU A 168 -17.49 -11.00 -10.34
C LEU A 168 -17.94 -12.07 -11.34
N PRO A 169 -17.19 -12.28 -12.43
CA PRO A 169 -17.46 -13.36 -13.37
C PRO A 169 -17.27 -14.72 -12.69
N ARG A 170 -18.20 -15.65 -12.95
CA ARG A 170 -18.20 -17.01 -12.37
C ARG A 170 -17.34 -17.99 -13.17
N ASP A 171 -17.01 -17.64 -14.41
CA ASP A 171 -16.28 -18.44 -15.39
C ASP A 171 -14.77 -18.13 -15.45
N GLN A 172 -14.27 -17.27 -14.57
CA GLN A 172 -12.87 -16.85 -14.53
C GLN A 172 -12.25 -17.08 -13.16
N THR A 173 -10.93 -17.27 -13.12
CA THR A 173 -10.17 -17.22 -11.87
C THR A 173 -10.11 -15.78 -11.38
N VAL A 174 -10.46 -15.58 -10.11
CA VAL A 174 -10.34 -14.29 -9.40
C VAL A 174 -9.01 -14.25 -8.67
N VAL A 175 -8.18 -13.25 -8.96
CA VAL A 175 -6.89 -13.04 -8.31
C VAL A 175 -6.99 -11.84 -7.38
N ALA A 176 -6.91 -12.06 -6.07
CA ALA A 176 -7.00 -11.01 -5.07
C ALA A 176 -5.60 -10.58 -4.59
N TYR A 177 -5.37 -9.28 -4.46
CA TYR A 177 -4.15 -8.72 -3.89
C TYR A 177 -4.45 -7.62 -2.86
N CYS A 178 -3.47 -7.33 -1.99
CA CYS A 178 -3.57 -6.31 -0.95
C CYS A 178 -2.31 -5.40 -0.94
N ARG A 179 -1.81 -5.00 0.24
CA ARG A 179 -0.70 -4.07 0.43
C ARG A 179 0.66 -4.71 0.17
N GLY A 180 0.75 -6.03 0.33
CA GLY A 180 1.95 -6.84 0.19
C GLY A 180 1.92 -8.08 1.08
N PRO A 181 3.07 -8.76 1.30
CA PRO A 181 3.15 -10.07 1.95
C PRO A 181 2.62 -10.13 3.39
N PHE A 182 2.68 -9.03 4.15
CA PHE A 182 2.19 -8.97 5.53
C PHE A 182 0.69 -8.66 5.66
N CYS A 183 -0.01 -8.39 4.55
CA CYS A 183 -1.44 -8.13 4.57
C CYS A 183 -2.25 -9.43 4.48
N VAL A 184 -3.19 -9.62 5.41
CA VAL A 184 -4.11 -10.76 5.46
C VAL A 184 -5.43 -10.55 4.70
N MET A 185 -5.72 -9.33 4.24
CA MET A 185 -7.02 -9.03 3.60
C MET A 185 -7.22 -9.83 2.32
N SER A 186 -6.16 -10.08 1.56
CA SER A 186 -6.23 -10.92 0.35
C SER A 186 -6.50 -12.40 0.68
N ASP A 187 -5.99 -12.91 1.80
CA ASP A 187 -6.30 -14.27 2.25
C ASP A 187 -7.78 -14.39 2.62
N GLN A 188 -8.28 -13.44 3.41
CA GLN A 188 -9.69 -13.36 3.81
C GLN A 188 -10.61 -13.23 2.59
N ALA A 189 -10.20 -12.45 1.58
CA ALA A 189 -10.95 -12.33 0.35
C ALA A 189 -11.00 -13.65 -0.44
N VAL A 190 -9.87 -14.35 -0.57
CA VAL A 190 -9.80 -15.64 -1.28
C VAL A 190 -10.63 -16.71 -0.58
N GLU A 191 -10.58 -16.76 0.75
CA GLU A 191 -11.42 -17.65 1.57
C GLU A 191 -12.91 -17.36 1.33
N LEU A 192 -13.33 -16.11 1.47
CA LEU A 192 -14.71 -15.70 1.23
C LEU A 192 -15.18 -16.03 -0.19
N LEU A 193 -14.35 -15.78 -1.21
CA LEU A 193 -14.66 -16.09 -2.60
C LEU A 193 -14.88 -17.59 -2.81
N ARG A 194 -14.02 -18.43 -2.25
CA ARG A 194 -14.11 -19.90 -2.38
C ARG A 194 -15.31 -20.46 -1.65
N GLU A 195 -15.66 -19.94 -0.47
CA GLU A 195 -16.90 -20.29 0.24
C GLU A 195 -18.14 -20.03 -0.62
N HIS A 196 -18.08 -19.06 -1.54
CA HIS A 196 -19.16 -18.71 -2.47
C HIS A 196 -18.99 -19.33 -3.86
N GLY A 197 -18.10 -20.32 -4.01
CA GLY A 197 -17.93 -21.12 -5.22
C GLY A 197 -17.07 -20.50 -6.32
N PHE A 198 -16.31 -19.44 -6.04
CA PHE A 198 -15.36 -18.88 -7.02
C PHE A 198 -14.04 -19.64 -7.02
N MET A 199 -13.43 -19.76 -8.21
CA MET A 199 -12.00 -20.07 -8.31
C MET A 199 -11.21 -18.83 -7.93
N ALA A 200 -10.53 -18.85 -6.79
CA ALA A 200 -9.79 -17.69 -6.31
C ALA A 200 -8.35 -18.02 -5.88
N GLU A 201 -7.43 -17.11 -6.20
CA GLU A 201 -6.01 -17.17 -5.88
C GLU A 201 -5.53 -15.86 -5.26
N LYS A 202 -4.47 -15.94 -4.44
CA LYS A 202 -3.82 -14.76 -3.85
C LYS A 202 -2.59 -14.39 -4.66
N LEU A 203 -2.46 -13.10 -4.97
CA LEU A 203 -1.19 -12.50 -5.36
C LEU A 203 -0.49 -11.97 -4.11
N SER A 204 0.73 -12.46 -3.83
CA SER A 204 1.52 -12.03 -2.67
C SER A 204 1.98 -10.58 -2.76
N ASP A 205 2.21 -10.12 -3.98
CA ASP A 205 2.68 -8.78 -4.24
C ASP A 205 1.55 -7.76 -4.14
N GLY A 206 1.88 -6.61 -3.57
CA GLY A 206 1.10 -5.40 -3.63
C GLY A 206 1.78 -4.33 -4.49
N ILE A 207 1.32 -3.10 -4.32
CA ILE A 207 1.84 -1.94 -5.07
C ILE A 207 3.32 -1.67 -4.79
N ASN A 208 3.83 -2.08 -3.62
CA ASN A 208 5.20 -1.83 -3.20
C ASN A 208 6.18 -2.70 -3.98
N GLU A 209 5.84 -3.97 -4.15
CA GLU A 209 6.67 -4.93 -4.89
C GLU A 209 6.69 -4.58 -6.37
N TRP A 210 5.55 -4.12 -6.92
CA TRP A 210 5.47 -3.62 -8.29
C TRP A 210 6.35 -2.38 -8.50
N ARG A 211 6.24 -1.39 -7.60
CA ARG A 211 7.08 -0.19 -7.64
C ARG A 211 8.56 -0.54 -7.53
N ALA A 212 8.92 -1.44 -6.62
CA ALA A 212 10.30 -1.91 -6.44
C ALA A 212 10.84 -2.65 -7.67
N ALA A 213 9.97 -3.33 -8.43
CA ALA A 213 10.30 -3.97 -9.69
C ALA A 213 10.37 -3.00 -10.89
N GLY A 214 10.12 -1.70 -10.69
CA GLY A 214 10.08 -0.70 -11.76
C GLY A 214 8.87 -0.84 -12.68
N LEU A 215 7.82 -1.53 -12.24
CA LEU A 215 6.59 -1.74 -13.01
C LEU A 215 5.62 -0.57 -12.83
N ALA A 216 4.84 -0.30 -13.87
CA ALA A 216 3.84 0.75 -13.86
C ALA A 216 2.67 0.39 -12.93
N LEU A 217 2.16 1.42 -12.23
CA LEU A 217 0.91 1.38 -11.49
C LEU A 217 -0.10 2.30 -12.17
N GLU A 218 -1.37 1.96 -12.07
CA GLU A 218 -2.46 2.81 -12.51
C GLU A 218 -2.89 3.73 -11.37
N VAL A 219 -3.29 4.94 -11.74
CA VAL A 219 -3.97 5.91 -10.88
C VAL A 219 -5.30 6.24 -11.56
N PRO A 220 -6.43 6.30 -10.82
CA PRO A 220 -7.67 6.75 -11.42
C PRO A 220 -7.45 8.15 -11.99
N SER A 221 -7.81 8.33 -13.27
CA SER A 221 -7.79 9.66 -13.87
C SER A 221 -8.65 10.59 -13.02
N PRO A 222 -8.16 11.78 -12.60
CA PRO A 222 -9.00 12.71 -11.87
C PRO A 222 -10.22 13.02 -12.74
N ALA A 223 -11.42 12.83 -12.19
CA ALA A 223 -12.66 13.15 -12.90
C ALA A 223 -12.54 14.57 -13.47
N PRO A 224 -12.90 14.80 -14.75
CA PRO A 224 -12.81 16.13 -15.34
C PRO A 224 -13.59 17.10 -14.47
N THR A 225 -12.88 18.10 -13.93
CA THR A 225 -13.50 19.19 -13.18
C THR A 225 -14.52 19.85 -14.09
N ARG A 226 -15.81 19.71 -13.76
CA ARG A 226 -16.88 20.38 -14.50
C ARG A 226 -16.56 21.88 -14.51
N PRO A 227 -16.52 22.55 -15.67
CA PRO A 227 -16.27 23.97 -15.71
C PRO A 227 -17.35 24.68 -14.90
N ASN A 228 -16.91 25.49 -13.94
CA ASN A 228 -17.75 26.31 -13.10
C ASN A 228 -18.41 27.37 -14.00
N HIS A 229 -19.65 27.15 -14.43
CA HIS A 229 -20.46 28.16 -15.11
C HIS A 229 -20.83 29.26 -14.11
N ALA A 230 -19.87 30.15 -13.83
CA ALA A 230 -20.10 31.37 -13.09
C ALA A 230 -20.94 32.32 -13.95
N ARG A 231 -22.21 32.43 -13.56
CA ARG A 231 -23.19 33.50 -13.80
C ARG A 231 -22.61 34.75 -14.49
N THR A 232 -23.02 34.98 -15.73
CA THR A 232 -23.08 36.29 -16.36
C THR A 232 -24.06 37.19 -15.59
N SER A 233 -23.54 38.13 -14.80
CA SER A 233 -24.36 39.22 -14.26
C SER A 233 -24.58 40.26 -15.35
N SER A 234 -25.82 40.35 -15.85
CA SER A 234 -26.24 41.48 -16.68
C SER A 234 -26.27 42.74 -15.84
N ARG A 235 -25.34 43.66 -16.11
CA ARG A 235 -25.42 45.04 -15.64
C ARG A 235 -26.42 45.78 -16.53
N ARG A 236 -27.65 45.99 -16.06
CA ARG A 236 -28.57 46.97 -16.65
C ARG A 236 -28.19 48.34 -16.10
N MET A 237 -27.88 49.27 -17.00
CA MET A 237 -27.84 50.70 -16.74
C MET A 237 -29.28 51.21 -16.65
N SER A 238 -29.61 51.91 -15.57
CA SER A 238 -30.61 52.99 -15.49
C SER A 238 -30.30 53.77 -14.23
#